data_AF-A0A5E4GFR2-F1
#
_entry.id   AF-A0A5E4GFR2-F1
#
_cell.length_a   1.000
_cell.length_b   1.000
_cell.length_c   1.000
_cell.angle_alpha   90.00
_cell.angle_beta   90.00
_cell.angle_gamma   90.00
#
_symmetry.space_group_name_H-M   'P 1'
#
loop_
_entity.id
_entity.type
_entity.pdbx_description
1 polymer ?
#
loop_
_entity_poly.entity_id
_entity_poly.type
_entity_poly.pdbx_seq_one_letter_code
_entity_poly.pdbx_strand_id
1 'polypeptide(L)'
;MVMDVDVEDGNLGPYQDRPRTFPNMRGKSYNPLIFRILMRINVRVLFVILLLALGVVFYVGASTSPIIVFVFSICIISFLVSLYLARWVLAKDEGPPEMGQISDAIRDGAEGFFRTQYGTISKMAFLLAAVIFCIYLFRSTTPEQEASGIGRFTSAYITVAAFLLGALCSGAAGYVGMWVSVRANVRVSSAARRSAREALQIAVRAGGFSAMVVVGMAVIGIAILYATFYVWLEVDSPGSMKVTDLPLLLVGYGFGASFVALFAQLGGGIYTKAADVGADLVGKVEQGIPEDDPRNPAVIADLVGDNVGDCAARGADLFESIAAEIISAMILGGTMAKRCKIEDPSGFILFPLVVHSFDLVISSAGIFSIRGTRDSGGKASSEDPMTILQRGYSVTIILAVLTFGASTRWLLYTEQAPSAWFNFALCGLVGIITAYIFVWITKYYTDYKHEPVRMLALSSSTGHGTNIIAGVSLGLESTALPVLVISVSIISAFWLGQTSGLMDENGIPTGGLFGTAVATMGMLSTAAYVLTMDMFGPIADNAGGIVEMSHLKVSGRSPMFLMQ
;
A
#
# COMPACT_ATOMS: atom_id res chain seq x y z
N MET A 1 -33.44 -36.71 -29.22
CA MET A 1 -34.43 -35.94 -30.01
C MET A 1 -34.77 -34.74 -29.14
N VAL A 2 -34.35 -33.51 -29.41
CA VAL A 2 -33.96 -32.86 -30.65
C VAL A 2 -32.67 -32.06 -30.36
N MET A 3 -31.61 -32.35 -31.10
CA MET A 3 -30.44 -31.47 -31.20
C MET A 3 -30.79 -30.46 -32.28
N ASP A 4 -30.78 -29.17 -31.95
CA ASP A 4 -30.84 -28.14 -32.97
C ASP A 4 -29.52 -28.15 -33.75
N VAL A 5 -29.66 -28.54 -35.00
CA VAL A 5 -28.65 -28.54 -36.05
C VAL A 5 -28.68 -27.14 -36.65
N ASP A 6 -27.75 -26.29 -36.25
CA ASP A 6 -27.44 -25.02 -36.94
C ASP A 6 -25.94 -24.70 -36.76
N VAL A 7 -25.09 -25.67 -37.07
CA VAL A 7 -23.64 -25.47 -37.22
C VAL A 7 -23.23 -26.04 -38.57
N GLU A 8 -23.75 -25.48 -39.65
CA GLU A 8 -23.28 -25.72 -41.01
C GLU A 8 -23.91 -24.69 -41.96
N ASP A 9 -23.53 -23.43 -41.82
CA ASP A 9 -23.45 -22.47 -42.94
C ASP A 9 -22.79 -21.18 -42.46
N GLY A 10 -21.64 -20.85 -43.05
CA GLY A 10 -20.78 -19.71 -42.70
C GLY A 10 -21.37 -18.36 -43.10
N ASN A 11 -22.51 -17.99 -42.52
CA ASN A 11 -23.18 -16.72 -42.78
C ASN A 11 -23.69 -16.09 -41.47
N LEU A 12 -22.78 -15.56 -40.66
CA LEU A 12 -23.13 -14.67 -39.55
C LEU A 12 -23.63 -13.35 -40.16
N GLY A 13 -24.94 -13.22 -40.33
CA GLY A 13 -25.59 -11.97 -40.72
C GLY A 13 -25.29 -10.83 -39.73
N PRO A 14 -25.48 -9.55 -40.11
CA PRO A 14 -25.20 -8.42 -39.24
C PRO A 14 -26.10 -8.50 -37.99
N TYR A 15 -25.46 -8.76 -36.85
CA TYR A 15 -26.10 -8.95 -35.56
C TYR A 15 -26.84 -7.67 -35.15
N GLN A 16 -28.14 -7.77 -34.89
CA GLN A 16 -28.97 -6.63 -34.50
C GLN A 16 -28.57 -6.09 -33.12
N ASP A 17 -28.24 -4.80 -33.05
CA ASP A 17 -28.07 -4.04 -31.81
C ASP A 17 -29.37 -4.04 -31.01
N ARG A 18 -29.48 -4.97 -30.04
CA ARG A 18 -30.46 -4.85 -28.97
C ARG A 18 -29.86 -3.99 -27.85
N PRO A 19 -30.62 -3.04 -27.27
CA PRO A 19 -30.13 -2.24 -26.16
C PRO A 19 -29.78 -3.14 -24.98
N ARG A 20 -28.48 -3.27 -24.70
CA ARG A 20 -27.94 -4.04 -23.58
C ARG A 20 -28.13 -3.28 -22.30
N THR A 21 -29.35 -3.31 -21.79
CA THR A 21 -29.62 -2.91 -20.42
C THR A 21 -29.15 -4.06 -19.53
N PHE A 22 -28.16 -3.81 -18.67
CA PHE A 22 -27.92 -4.70 -17.54
C PHE A 22 -29.27 -4.82 -16.81
N PRO A 23 -29.84 -6.04 -16.63
CA PRO A 23 -31.03 -6.17 -15.80
C PRO A 23 -30.72 -5.52 -14.47
N ASN A 24 -31.66 -4.73 -13.92
CA ASN A 24 -31.54 -4.03 -12.64
C ASN A 24 -31.15 -5.02 -11.51
N MET A 25 -29.87 -5.35 -11.41
CA MET A 25 -29.29 -6.14 -10.34
C MET A 25 -29.06 -5.18 -9.18
N ARG A 26 -30.14 -4.64 -8.60
CA ARG A 26 -30.04 -4.05 -7.27
C ARG A 26 -29.90 -5.20 -6.27
N GLY A 27 -28.69 -5.72 -6.15
CA GLY A 27 -28.30 -6.46 -4.95
C GLY A 27 -28.56 -5.54 -3.76
N LYS A 28 -29.23 -6.03 -2.71
CA LYS A 28 -29.33 -5.28 -1.46
C LYS A 28 -27.90 -5.02 -0.98
N SER A 29 -27.49 -3.74 -0.94
CA SER A 29 -26.20 -3.32 -0.39
C SER A 29 -25.99 -4.01 0.97
N TYR A 30 -25.04 -4.95 1.00
CA TYR A 30 -24.79 -5.74 2.19
C TYR A 30 -23.83 -4.96 3.08
N ASN A 31 -24.39 -4.17 3.99
CA ASN A 31 -23.59 -3.57 5.06
C ASN A 31 -23.07 -4.70 5.97
N PRO A 32 -21.74 -4.82 6.19
CA PRO A 32 -21.15 -5.72 7.17
C PRO A 32 -21.82 -5.55 8.55
N LEU A 33 -21.85 -6.60 9.38
CA LEU A 33 -22.53 -6.58 10.68
C LEU A 33 -22.03 -5.41 11.56
N ILE A 34 -20.72 -5.17 11.57
CA ILE A 34 -20.07 -4.04 12.24
C ILE A 34 -20.58 -2.70 11.69
N PHE A 35 -20.68 -2.56 10.36
CA PHE A 35 -21.18 -1.35 9.72
C PHE A 35 -22.67 -1.11 10.00
N ARG A 36 -23.49 -2.17 10.09
CA ARG A 36 -24.90 -2.05 10.52
C ARG A 36 -25.03 -1.64 11.97
N ILE A 37 -24.17 -2.14 12.85
CA ILE A 37 -24.13 -1.75 14.26
C ILE A 37 -23.72 -0.28 14.38
N LEU A 38 -22.64 0.13 13.69
CA LEU A 38 -22.17 1.52 13.61
C LEU A 38 -23.23 2.48 13.05
N MET A 39 -23.95 2.08 11.99
CA MET A 39 -25.01 2.88 11.38
C MET A 39 -26.31 2.93 12.21
N ARG A 40 -26.51 2.00 13.16
CA ARG A 40 -27.60 2.05 14.14
C ARG A 40 -27.27 2.96 15.33
N ILE A 41 -25.99 3.19 15.60
CA ILE A 41 -25.56 4.14 16.62
C ILE A 41 -25.81 5.55 16.07
N ASN A 42 -26.46 6.40 16.89
CA ASN A 42 -26.67 7.81 16.53
C ASN A 42 -25.32 8.45 16.20
N VAL A 43 -25.21 9.15 15.07
CA VAL A 43 -23.96 9.78 14.60
C VAL A 43 -23.32 10.65 15.68
N ARG A 44 -24.12 11.31 16.52
CA ARG A 44 -23.62 12.10 17.66
C ARG A 44 -23.00 11.22 18.74
N VAL A 45 -23.60 10.07 19.04
CA VAL A 45 -23.07 9.09 20.01
C VAL A 45 -21.80 8.45 19.47
N LEU A 46 -21.77 8.10 18.18
CA LEU A 46 -20.56 7.59 17.53
C LEU A 46 -19.41 8.59 17.59
N PHE A 47 -19.70 9.87 17.33
CA PHE A 47 -18.72 10.95 17.42
C PHE A 47 -18.17 11.12 18.85
N VAL A 48 -19.03 11.04 19.87
CA VAL A 48 -18.61 11.08 21.28
C VAL A 48 -17.74 9.88 21.64
N ILE A 49 -18.12 8.66 21.22
CA ILE A 49 -17.33 7.45 21.46
C ILE A 49 -15.95 7.58 20.79
N LEU A 50 -15.89 8.08 19.56
CA LEU A 50 -14.64 8.28 18.84
C LEU A 50 -13.76 9.33 19.53
N LEU A 51 -14.33 10.43 20.02
CA LEU A 51 -13.61 11.44 20.79
C LEU A 51 -13.06 10.89 22.12
N LEU A 52 -13.86 10.08 22.83
CA LEU A 52 -13.42 9.43 24.07
C LEU A 52 -12.30 8.43 23.79
N ALA A 53 -12.44 7.60 22.75
CA ALA A 53 -11.40 6.68 22.33
C ALA A 53 -10.11 7.42 21.96
N LEU A 54 -10.23 8.53 21.21
CA LEU A 54 -9.10 9.40 20.88
C LEU A 54 -8.45 9.96 22.15
N GLY A 55 -9.25 10.43 23.12
CA GLY A 55 -8.77 10.95 24.39
C GLY A 55 -8.00 9.90 25.20
N VAL A 56 -8.49 8.66 25.23
CA VAL A 56 -7.79 7.53 25.86
C VAL A 56 -6.48 7.24 25.15
N VAL A 57 -6.47 7.18 23.81
CA VAL A 57 -5.25 6.93 23.02
C VAL A 57 -4.20 8.03 23.26
N PHE A 58 -4.60 9.30 23.27
CA PHE A 58 -3.68 10.40 23.59
C PHE A 58 -3.19 10.37 25.04
N TYR A 59 -4.06 10.00 25.98
CA TYR A 59 -3.67 9.84 27.38
C TYR A 59 -2.59 8.75 27.52
N VAL A 60 -2.84 7.56 26.96
CA VAL A 60 -1.88 6.45 26.94
C VAL A 60 -0.59 6.84 26.21
N GLY A 61 -0.69 7.56 25.10
CA GLY A 61 0.47 8.08 24.37
C GLY A 61 1.29 9.08 25.19
N ALA A 62 0.63 10.02 25.87
CA ALA A 62 1.27 11.00 26.74
C ALA A 62 1.93 10.36 27.96
N SER A 63 1.34 9.28 28.48
CA SER A 63 1.94 8.44 29.53
C SER A 63 3.13 7.61 29.04
N THR A 64 3.32 7.46 27.73
CA THR A 64 4.42 6.68 27.13
C THR A 64 5.61 7.57 26.77
N SER A 65 5.42 8.52 25.85
CA SER A 65 6.48 9.40 25.37
C SER A 65 5.91 10.57 24.54
N PRO A 66 6.51 11.77 24.59
CA PRO A 66 6.17 12.87 23.68
C PRO A 66 6.26 12.48 22.19
N ILE A 67 7.15 11.54 21.84
CA ILE A 67 7.32 11.05 20.46
C ILE A 67 6.06 10.34 19.97
N ILE A 68 5.43 9.53 20.82
CA ILE A 68 4.18 8.83 20.48
C ILE A 68 3.03 9.83 20.29
N VAL A 69 2.96 10.88 21.11
CA VAL A 69 1.96 11.95 20.95
C VAL A 69 2.14 12.68 19.61
N PHE A 70 3.40 12.94 19.23
CA PHE A 70 3.71 13.48 17.90
C PHE A 70 3.22 12.55 16.78
N VAL A 71 3.55 11.25 16.85
CA VAL A 71 3.11 10.24 15.87
C VAL A 71 1.59 10.20 15.74
N PHE A 72 0.85 10.14 16.86
CA PHE A 72 -0.61 10.17 16.85
C PHE A 72 -1.17 11.44 16.20
N SER A 73 -0.61 12.59 16.55
CA SER A 73 -1.03 13.87 15.99
C SER A 73 -0.90 13.90 14.47
N ILE A 74 0.25 13.46 13.94
CA ILE A 74 0.51 13.42 12.51
C ILE A 74 -0.39 12.38 11.79
N CYS A 75 -0.58 11.19 12.37
CA CYS A 75 -1.47 10.19 11.81
C CYS A 75 -2.92 10.69 11.70
N ILE A 76 -3.41 11.40 12.73
CA ILE A 76 -4.76 11.97 12.72
C ILE A 76 -4.87 13.08 11.67
N ILE A 77 -3.89 13.97 11.58
CA ILE A 77 -3.85 15.00 10.53
C ILE A 77 -3.86 14.35 9.15
N SER A 78 -3.07 13.29 8.95
CA SER A 78 -3.06 12.51 7.71
C SER A 78 -4.42 11.90 7.39
N PHE A 79 -5.11 11.30 8.36
CA PHE A 79 -6.47 10.80 8.14
C PHE A 79 -7.45 11.92 7.79
N LEU A 80 -7.34 13.12 8.39
CA LEU A 80 -8.15 14.27 8.00
C LEU A 80 -7.86 14.73 6.56
N VAL A 81 -6.58 14.76 6.16
CA VAL A 81 -6.17 15.04 4.78
C VAL A 81 -6.72 13.98 3.82
N SER A 82 -6.67 12.70 4.19
CA SER A 82 -7.23 11.61 3.40
C SER A 82 -8.75 11.79 3.23
N LEU A 83 -9.48 12.12 4.30
CA LEU A 83 -10.92 12.39 4.23
C LEU A 83 -11.24 13.60 3.35
N TYR A 84 -10.39 14.63 3.36
CA TYR A 84 -10.49 15.74 2.43
C TYR A 84 -10.31 15.29 0.98
N LEU A 85 -9.29 14.47 0.67
CA LEU A 85 -9.07 13.92 -0.67
C LEU A 85 -10.26 13.07 -1.12
N ALA A 86 -10.77 12.18 -0.27
CA ALA A 86 -11.94 11.36 -0.58
C ALA A 86 -13.18 12.21 -0.86
N ARG A 87 -13.48 13.22 -0.03
CA ARG A 87 -14.60 14.14 -0.26
C ARG A 87 -14.45 14.91 -1.57
N TRP A 88 -13.23 15.35 -1.88
CA TRP A 88 -12.95 16.07 -3.11
C TRP A 88 -13.14 15.18 -4.35
N VAL A 89 -12.69 13.92 -4.30
CA VAL A 89 -12.91 12.94 -5.37
C VAL A 89 -14.40 12.63 -5.51
N LEU A 90 -15.10 12.32 -4.42
CA LEU A 90 -16.51 11.92 -4.46
C LEU A 90 -17.45 13.05 -4.91
N ALA A 91 -17.05 14.32 -4.72
CA ALA A 91 -17.78 15.48 -5.24
C ALA A 91 -17.69 15.64 -6.76
N LYS A 92 -16.82 14.88 -7.45
CA LYS A 92 -16.74 14.87 -8.92
C LYS A 92 -17.92 14.11 -9.53
N ASP A 93 -18.30 14.58 -10.71
CA ASP A 93 -19.39 14.02 -11.51
C ASP A 93 -19.08 12.59 -11.97
N GLU A 94 -20.09 11.71 -11.88
CA GLU A 94 -20.01 10.30 -12.29
C GLU A 94 -20.28 10.11 -13.79
N GLY A 95 -20.62 11.18 -14.51
CA GLY A 95 -20.89 11.12 -15.94
C GLY A 95 -22.29 10.64 -16.28
N PRO A 96 -22.50 10.23 -17.54
CA PRO A 96 -23.80 9.79 -18.04
C PRO A 96 -24.30 8.49 -17.37
N PRO A 97 -25.61 8.21 -17.38
CA PRO A 97 -26.19 7.02 -16.76
C PRO A 97 -25.59 5.69 -17.23
N GLU A 98 -25.11 5.62 -18.47
CA GLU A 98 -24.48 4.43 -19.05
C GLU A 98 -23.18 4.08 -18.30
N MET A 99 -22.35 5.07 -17.96
CA MET A 99 -21.13 4.86 -17.16
C MET A 99 -21.47 4.41 -15.73
N GLY A 100 -22.54 4.96 -15.16
CA GLY A 100 -23.03 4.58 -13.83
C GLY A 100 -23.46 3.11 -13.77
N GLN A 101 -24.17 2.61 -14.78
CA GLN A 101 -24.61 1.20 -14.82
C GLN A 101 -23.44 0.22 -14.86
N ILE A 102 -22.40 0.53 -15.63
CA ILE A 102 -21.18 -0.28 -15.72
C ILE A 102 -20.42 -0.23 -14.38
N SER A 103 -20.25 0.97 -13.81
CA SER A 103 -19.56 1.14 -12.52
C SER A 103 -20.29 0.41 -11.38
N ASP A 104 -21.62 0.40 -11.38
CA ASP A 104 -22.40 -0.33 -10.38
C ASP A 104 -22.21 -1.84 -10.50
N ALA A 105 -22.12 -2.39 -11.73
CA ALA A 105 -21.83 -3.82 -11.93
C ALA A 105 -20.41 -4.20 -11.43
N ILE A 106 -19.41 -3.38 -11.73
CA ILE A 106 -18.03 -3.56 -11.23
C ILE A 106 -18.04 -3.48 -9.69
N ARG A 107 -18.78 -2.54 -9.11
CA ARG A 107 -18.87 -2.38 -7.66
C ARG A 107 -19.49 -3.57 -6.96
N ASP A 108 -20.61 -4.07 -7.48
CA ASP A 108 -21.28 -5.24 -6.91
C ASP A 108 -20.39 -6.49 -7.00
N GLY A 109 -19.67 -6.66 -8.11
CA GLY A 109 -18.68 -7.74 -8.28
C GLY A 109 -17.51 -7.65 -7.30
N ALA A 110 -16.91 -6.46 -7.18
CA ALA A 110 -15.78 -6.22 -6.27
C ALA A 110 -16.17 -6.41 -4.80
N GLU A 111 -17.30 -5.84 -4.36
CA GLU A 111 -17.81 -6.02 -3.00
C GLU A 111 -18.17 -7.48 -2.71
N GLY A 112 -18.74 -8.20 -3.69
CA GLY A 112 -19.06 -9.62 -3.60
C GLY A 112 -17.84 -10.52 -3.45
N PHE A 113 -16.81 -10.30 -4.28
CA PHE A 113 -15.54 -11.02 -4.20
C PHE A 113 -14.83 -10.73 -2.88
N PHE A 114 -14.68 -9.45 -2.53
CA PHE A 114 -14.02 -9.03 -1.30
C PHE A 114 -14.65 -9.69 -0.08
N ARG A 115 -16.00 -9.70 0.00
CA ARG A 115 -16.72 -10.36 1.10
C ARG A 115 -16.41 -11.86 1.20
N THR A 116 -16.29 -12.54 0.07
CA THR A 116 -16.01 -13.98 0.03
C THR A 116 -14.57 -14.28 0.44
N GLN A 117 -13.62 -13.54 -0.13
CA GLN A 117 -12.20 -13.67 0.15
C GLN A 117 -11.90 -13.32 1.62
N TYR A 118 -12.26 -12.11 2.06
CA TYR A 118 -12.00 -11.66 3.44
C TYR A 118 -12.80 -12.44 4.48
N GLY A 119 -13.99 -12.94 4.12
CA GLY A 119 -14.74 -13.86 4.98
C GLY A 119 -14.00 -15.18 5.22
N THR A 120 -13.25 -15.66 4.22
CA THR A 120 -12.42 -16.87 4.33
C THR A 120 -11.12 -16.57 5.08
N ILE A 121 -10.44 -15.49 4.73
CA ILE A 121 -9.22 -15.02 5.43
C ILE A 121 -9.49 -14.85 6.92
N SER A 122 -10.61 -14.22 7.29
CA SER A 122 -10.97 -14.03 8.70
C SER A 122 -11.11 -15.35 9.44
N LYS A 123 -11.77 -16.36 8.86
CA LYS A 123 -11.91 -17.69 9.47
C LYS A 123 -10.55 -18.36 9.65
N MET A 124 -9.69 -18.29 8.64
CA MET A 124 -8.34 -18.85 8.71
C MET A 124 -7.45 -18.10 9.71
N ALA A 125 -7.60 -16.78 9.83
CA ALA A 125 -6.90 -15.98 10.82
C ALA A 125 -7.30 -16.38 12.25
N PHE A 126 -8.59 -16.59 12.53
CA PHE A 126 -9.03 -17.09 13.85
C PHE A 126 -8.52 -18.50 14.14
N LEU A 127 -8.51 -19.38 13.14
CA LEU A 127 -7.93 -20.72 13.28
C LEU A 127 -6.43 -20.63 13.62
N LEU A 128 -5.68 -19.82 12.88
CA LEU A 128 -4.26 -19.62 13.12
C LEU A 128 -4.01 -18.95 14.48
N ALA A 129 -4.83 -17.99 14.88
CA ALA A 129 -4.77 -17.36 16.20
C ALA A 129 -4.92 -18.39 17.33
N ALA A 130 -5.84 -19.36 17.19
CA ALA A 130 -5.98 -20.46 18.14
C ALA A 130 -4.72 -21.36 18.16
N VAL A 131 -4.13 -21.64 17.00
CA VAL A 131 -2.87 -22.40 16.91
C VAL A 131 -1.71 -21.65 17.57
N ILE A 132 -1.54 -20.34 17.31
CA ILE A 132 -0.53 -19.49 17.96
C ILE A 132 -0.75 -19.50 19.48
N PHE A 133 -1.99 -19.34 19.93
CA PHE A 133 -2.34 -19.38 21.34
C PHE A 133 -1.88 -20.69 21.99
N CYS A 134 -2.23 -21.84 21.40
CA CYS A 134 -1.81 -23.15 21.88
C CYS A 134 -0.28 -23.29 21.90
N ILE A 135 0.43 -22.87 20.85
CA ILE A 135 1.89 -22.93 20.80
C ILE A 135 2.50 -22.16 21.98
N TYR A 136 2.05 -20.93 22.24
CA TYR A 136 2.58 -20.12 23.34
C TYR A 136 2.21 -20.66 24.73
N LEU A 137 1.08 -21.36 24.87
CA LEU A 137 0.73 -22.04 26.11
C LEU A 137 1.65 -23.24 26.43
N PHE A 138 2.04 -24.01 25.41
CA PHE A 138 2.90 -25.19 25.56
C PHE A 138 4.40 -24.87 25.48
N ARG A 139 4.77 -23.68 25.00
CA ARG A 139 6.15 -23.19 24.95
C ARG A 139 6.69 -22.91 26.36
N SER A 140 7.95 -23.28 26.60
CA SER A 140 8.69 -22.85 27.79
C SER A 140 8.94 -21.34 27.76
N THR A 141 8.72 -20.66 28.89
CA THR A 141 9.06 -19.24 29.06
C THR A 141 10.54 -19.02 28.79
N THR A 142 10.89 -17.97 28.06
CA THR A 142 12.30 -17.59 27.92
C THR A 142 12.79 -16.92 29.21
N PRO A 143 14.09 -16.97 29.53
CA PRO A 143 14.64 -16.32 30.71
C PRO A 143 14.29 -14.83 30.82
N GLU A 144 14.19 -14.13 29.69
CA GLU A 144 13.82 -12.70 29.65
C GLU A 144 12.34 -12.48 29.98
N GLN A 145 11.46 -13.39 29.57
CA GLN A 145 10.03 -13.35 29.90
C GLN A 145 9.78 -13.66 31.37
N GLU A 146 10.55 -14.61 31.92
CA GLU A 146 10.49 -14.97 33.33
C GLU A 146 11.04 -13.84 34.22
N ALA A 147 12.12 -13.18 33.80
CA ALA A 147 12.68 -12.00 34.46
C ALA A 147 11.76 -10.77 34.42
N SER A 148 10.85 -10.68 33.44
CA SER A 148 9.87 -9.59 33.30
C SER A 148 8.50 -9.92 33.89
N GLY A 149 8.36 -11.07 34.57
CA GLY A 149 7.10 -11.48 35.19
C GLY A 149 5.99 -11.86 34.19
N ILE A 150 6.31 -12.04 32.90
CA ILE A 150 5.33 -12.37 31.87
C ILE A 150 5.12 -13.89 31.83
N GLY A 151 4.00 -14.34 32.37
CA GLY A 151 3.57 -15.73 32.29
C GLY A 151 3.23 -16.18 30.87
N ARG A 152 3.20 -17.50 30.64
CA ARG A 152 2.86 -18.14 29.34
C ARG A 152 1.52 -17.68 28.78
N PHE A 153 0.52 -17.53 29.66
CA PHE A 153 -0.81 -17.10 29.27
C PHE A 153 -0.80 -15.65 28.75
N THR A 154 -0.07 -14.77 29.45
CA THR A 154 0.07 -13.35 29.09
C THR A 154 0.78 -13.20 27.75
N SER A 155 1.88 -13.93 27.51
CA SER A 155 2.58 -13.88 26.22
C SER A 155 1.72 -14.43 25.08
N ALA A 156 1.00 -15.53 25.31
CA ALA A 156 0.03 -16.07 24.33
C ALA A 156 -1.03 -15.03 23.97
N TYR A 157 -1.62 -14.38 24.97
CA TYR A 157 -2.64 -13.35 24.77
C TYR A 157 -2.09 -12.15 24.00
N ILE A 158 -0.92 -11.61 24.38
CA ILE A 158 -0.26 -10.49 23.73
C ILE A 158 -0.02 -10.78 22.24
N THR A 159 0.60 -11.93 21.93
CA THR A 159 0.93 -12.28 20.55
C THR A 159 -0.32 -12.48 19.70
N VAL A 160 -1.36 -13.12 20.24
CA VAL A 160 -2.63 -13.35 19.53
C VAL A 160 -3.39 -12.04 19.33
N ALA A 161 -3.45 -11.17 20.33
CA ALA A 161 -4.09 -9.87 20.22
C ALA A 161 -3.38 -8.99 19.17
N ALA A 162 -2.04 -8.97 19.19
CA ALA A 162 -1.23 -8.28 18.18
C ALA A 162 -1.49 -8.84 16.78
N PHE A 163 -1.50 -10.17 16.62
CA PHE A 163 -1.81 -10.85 15.37
C PHE A 163 -3.19 -10.49 14.82
N LEU A 164 -4.24 -10.59 15.64
CA LEU A 164 -5.59 -10.26 15.20
C LEU A 164 -5.74 -8.77 14.87
N LEU A 165 -5.07 -7.89 15.61
CA LEU A 165 -5.05 -6.45 15.31
C LEU A 165 -4.36 -6.17 13.97
N GLY A 166 -3.19 -6.76 13.73
CA GLY A 166 -2.46 -6.62 12.46
C GLY A 166 -3.27 -7.13 11.27
N ALA A 167 -3.93 -8.29 11.43
CA ALA A 167 -4.82 -8.85 10.42
C ALA A 167 -6.04 -7.94 10.16
N LEU A 168 -6.65 -7.40 11.21
CA LEU A 168 -7.79 -6.47 11.09
C LEU A 168 -7.40 -5.18 10.37
N CYS A 169 -6.28 -4.57 10.75
CA CYS A 169 -5.78 -3.34 10.14
C CYS A 169 -5.37 -3.54 8.68
N SER A 170 -4.68 -4.64 8.35
CA SER A 170 -4.34 -5.00 6.96
C SER A 170 -5.59 -5.20 6.10
N GLY A 171 -6.62 -5.89 6.62
CA GLY A 171 -7.86 -6.06 5.88
C GLY A 171 -8.69 -4.79 5.72
N ALA A 172 -8.65 -3.91 6.72
CA ALA A 172 -9.22 -2.57 6.60
C ALA A 172 -8.49 -1.74 5.53
N ALA A 173 -7.15 -1.83 5.45
CA ALA A 173 -6.34 -1.18 4.43
C ALA A 173 -6.75 -1.63 3.02
N GLY A 174 -6.83 -2.93 2.78
CA GLY A 174 -7.28 -3.46 1.49
C GLY A 174 -8.72 -3.03 1.13
N TYR A 175 -9.63 -3.04 2.10
CA TYR A 175 -11.01 -2.58 1.88
C TYR A 175 -11.09 -1.11 1.48
N VAL A 176 -10.35 -0.24 2.16
CA VAL A 176 -10.35 1.21 1.89
C VAL A 176 -9.86 1.49 0.47
N GLY A 177 -8.80 0.79 0.03
CA GLY A 177 -8.27 0.89 -1.32
C GLY A 177 -9.31 0.51 -2.38
N MET A 178 -9.92 -0.67 -2.26
CA MET A 178 -11.00 -1.08 -3.16
C MET A 178 -12.18 -0.10 -3.13
N TRP A 179 -12.60 0.33 -1.95
CA TRP A 179 -13.77 1.19 -1.78
C TRP A 179 -13.65 2.52 -2.51
N VAL A 180 -12.45 3.13 -2.48
CA VAL A 180 -12.19 4.38 -3.21
C VAL A 180 -12.02 4.13 -4.70
N SER A 181 -11.29 3.10 -5.11
CA SER A 181 -10.99 2.83 -6.52
C SER A 181 -12.28 2.68 -7.32
N VAL A 182 -13.15 1.75 -6.91
CA VAL A 182 -14.43 1.49 -7.57
C VAL A 182 -15.31 2.75 -7.72
N ARG A 183 -15.22 3.70 -6.78
CA ARG A 183 -15.96 4.98 -6.82
C ARG A 183 -15.23 6.06 -7.63
N ALA A 184 -13.91 6.00 -7.69
CA ALA A 184 -13.07 6.91 -8.44
C ALA A 184 -13.08 6.59 -9.94
N ASN A 185 -13.09 5.32 -10.33
CA ASN A 185 -12.98 4.86 -11.72
C ASN A 185 -13.95 5.59 -12.65
N VAL A 186 -15.24 5.60 -12.31
CA VAL A 186 -16.29 6.28 -13.11
C VAL A 186 -16.09 7.80 -13.21
N ARG A 187 -15.54 8.43 -12.16
CA ARG A 187 -15.26 9.87 -12.11
C ARG A 187 -14.04 10.22 -12.96
N VAL A 188 -13.06 9.32 -13.00
CA VAL A 188 -11.90 9.42 -13.91
C VAL A 188 -12.38 9.27 -15.35
N SER A 189 -13.25 8.31 -15.66
CA SER A 189 -13.88 8.16 -16.99
C SER A 189 -14.63 9.43 -17.41
N SER A 190 -15.46 9.99 -16.52
CA SER A 190 -16.20 11.23 -16.79
C SER A 190 -15.27 12.42 -17.01
N ALA A 191 -14.21 12.56 -16.19
CA ALA A 191 -13.24 13.64 -16.33
C ALA A 191 -12.39 13.53 -17.60
N ALA A 192 -12.04 12.32 -18.04
CA ALA A 192 -11.24 12.09 -19.23
C ALA A 192 -11.94 12.59 -20.50
N ARG A 193 -13.27 12.65 -20.52
CA ARG A 193 -14.07 13.29 -21.59
C ARG A 193 -13.82 14.79 -21.70
N ARG A 194 -13.35 15.44 -20.62
CA ARG A 194 -13.15 16.90 -20.51
C ARG A 194 -11.68 17.27 -20.53
N SER A 195 -10.84 16.55 -19.79
CA SER A 195 -9.40 16.83 -19.67
C SER A 195 -8.64 15.62 -19.12
N ALA A 196 -7.60 15.20 -19.83
CA ALA A 196 -6.63 14.21 -19.35
C ALA A 196 -5.99 14.66 -18.03
N ARG A 197 -5.68 15.95 -17.87
CA ARG A 197 -5.07 16.43 -16.63
C ARG A 197 -6.02 16.38 -15.44
N GLU A 198 -7.32 16.58 -15.66
CA GLU A 198 -8.31 16.43 -14.59
C GLU A 198 -8.49 14.96 -14.20
N ALA A 199 -8.59 14.05 -15.18
CA ALA A 199 -8.68 12.61 -14.92
C ALA A 199 -7.45 12.08 -14.16
N LEU A 200 -6.23 12.46 -14.58
CA LEU A 200 -5.00 12.16 -13.85
C LEU A 200 -5.06 12.65 -12.40
N GLN A 201 -5.49 13.88 -12.18
CA GLN A 201 -5.57 14.44 -10.82
C GLN A 201 -6.58 13.69 -9.94
N ILE A 202 -7.72 13.27 -10.49
CA ILE A 202 -8.72 12.50 -9.75
C ILE A 202 -8.15 11.13 -9.38
N ALA A 203 -7.54 10.43 -10.33
CA ALA A 203 -6.94 9.12 -10.10
C ALA A 203 -5.81 9.17 -9.06
N VAL A 204 -4.89 10.13 -9.18
CA VAL A 204 -3.80 10.34 -8.20
C VAL A 204 -4.33 10.67 -6.81
N ARG A 205 -5.37 11.52 -6.69
CA ARG A 205 -5.93 11.87 -5.38
C ARG A 205 -6.71 10.72 -4.75
N ALA A 206 -7.34 9.86 -5.56
CA ALA A 206 -7.97 8.64 -5.11
C ALA A 206 -6.93 7.63 -4.59
N GLY A 207 -5.85 7.40 -5.35
CA GLY A 207 -4.71 6.60 -4.91
C GLY A 207 -4.05 7.17 -3.65
N GLY A 208 -3.92 8.50 -3.57
CA GLY A 208 -3.39 9.21 -2.43
C GLY A 208 -4.21 9.03 -1.16
N PHE A 209 -5.54 9.05 -1.26
CA PHE A 209 -6.41 8.70 -0.13
C PHE A 209 -6.12 7.28 0.37
N SER A 210 -6.10 6.29 -0.54
CA SER A 210 -5.82 4.90 -0.18
C SER A 210 -4.46 4.78 0.52
N ALA A 211 -3.41 5.35 -0.08
CA ALA A 211 -2.05 5.28 0.45
C ALA A 211 -1.90 5.92 1.84
N MET A 212 -2.47 7.11 2.06
CA MET A 212 -2.43 7.77 3.37
C MET A 212 -3.11 6.94 4.45
N VAL A 213 -4.23 6.27 4.12
CA VAL A 213 -4.93 5.41 5.07
C VAL A 213 -4.14 4.13 5.33
N VAL A 214 -3.58 3.51 4.30
CA VAL A 214 -2.74 2.30 4.39
C VAL A 214 -1.53 2.54 5.31
N VAL A 215 -0.70 3.53 4.99
CA VAL A 215 0.50 3.85 5.77
C VAL A 215 0.13 4.38 7.16
N GLY A 216 -0.89 5.25 7.25
CA GLY A 216 -1.36 5.79 8.52
C GLY A 216 -1.88 4.71 9.47
N MET A 217 -2.57 3.69 8.96
CA MET A 217 -3.02 2.55 9.78
C MET A 217 -1.86 1.67 10.23
N ALA A 218 -0.84 1.46 9.39
CA ALA A 218 0.35 0.71 9.78
C ALA A 218 1.06 1.39 10.97
N VAL A 219 1.33 2.69 10.85
CA VAL A 219 2.02 3.49 11.86
C VAL A 219 1.19 3.60 13.14
N ILE A 220 -0.08 4.02 13.04
CA ILE A 220 -0.91 4.23 14.22
C ILE A 220 -1.22 2.91 14.95
N GLY A 221 -1.38 1.81 14.23
CA GLY A 221 -1.64 0.50 14.82
C GLY A 221 -0.45 0.01 15.66
N ILE A 222 0.77 0.15 15.14
CA ILE A 222 2.00 -0.17 15.88
C ILE A 222 2.19 0.78 17.06
N ALA A 223 1.96 2.08 16.87
CA ALA A 223 2.10 3.07 17.94
C ALA A 223 1.08 2.87 19.08
N ILE A 224 -0.18 2.56 18.76
CA ILE A 224 -1.21 2.22 19.76
C ILE A 224 -0.81 0.96 20.52
N LEU A 225 -0.35 -0.08 19.80
CA LEU A 225 0.04 -1.34 20.41
C LEU A 225 1.25 -1.16 21.34
N TYR A 226 2.27 -0.43 20.89
CA TYR A 226 3.45 -0.08 21.68
C TYR A 226 3.07 0.70 22.94
N ALA A 227 2.29 1.77 22.82
CA ALA A 227 1.90 2.61 23.95
C ALA A 227 1.01 1.87 24.95
N THR A 228 0.11 1.02 24.45
CA THR A 228 -0.77 0.20 25.30
C THR A 228 0.05 -0.79 26.12
N PHE A 229 0.99 -1.51 25.49
CA PHE A 229 1.84 -2.46 26.21
C PHE A 229 2.84 -1.77 27.13
N TYR A 230 3.35 -0.59 26.75
CA TYR A 230 4.22 0.22 27.61
C TYR A 230 3.53 0.54 28.94
N VAL A 231 2.31 1.08 28.88
CA VAL A 231 1.55 1.48 30.09
C VAL A 231 1.04 0.25 30.85
N TRP A 232 0.51 -0.76 30.15
CA TRP A 232 -0.10 -1.92 30.80
C TRP A 232 0.91 -2.83 31.50
N LEU A 233 2.13 -2.96 30.95
CA LEU A 233 3.21 -3.77 31.55
C LEU A 233 4.12 -2.94 32.48
N GLU A 234 3.78 -1.67 32.72
CA GLU A 234 4.55 -0.73 33.55
C GLU A 234 6.04 -0.73 33.19
N VAL A 235 6.33 -0.67 31.88
CA VAL A 235 7.69 -0.82 31.34
C VAL A 235 8.63 0.23 31.95
N ASP A 236 9.88 -0.18 32.23
CA ASP A 236 10.92 0.58 32.97
C ASP A 236 10.66 0.80 34.47
N SER A 237 9.60 0.22 35.03
CA SER A 237 9.41 0.15 36.49
C SER A 237 10.32 -0.91 37.14
N PRO A 238 10.67 -0.78 38.43
CA PRO A 238 11.50 -1.77 39.12
C PRO A 238 10.89 -3.18 39.09
N GLY A 239 11.55 -4.12 38.42
CA GLY A 239 11.10 -5.52 38.30
C GLY A 239 10.19 -5.81 37.10
N SER A 240 9.96 -4.84 36.21
CA SER A 240 9.19 -5.04 34.96
C SER A 240 10.10 -5.17 33.73
N MET A 241 9.48 -5.31 32.55
CA MET A 241 10.18 -5.39 31.26
C MET A 241 10.91 -4.07 30.95
N LYS A 242 12.09 -4.18 30.33
CA LYS A 242 12.82 -3.02 29.80
C LYS A 242 12.24 -2.56 28.46
N VAL A 243 12.28 -1.27 28.19
CA VAL A 243 11.86 -0.69 26.89
C VAL A 243 12.51 -1.35 25.67
N THR A 244 13.76 -1.83 25.80
CA THR A 244 14.49 -2.47 24.69
C THR A 244 13.92 -3.81 24.25
N ASP A 245 13.16 -4.49 25.11
CA ASP A 245 12.56 -5.80 24.81
C ASP A 245 11.08 -5.68 24.36
N LEU A 246 10.44 -4.51 24.57
CA LEU A 246 9.04 -4.25 24.20
C LEU A 246 8.73 -4.46 22.71
N PRO A 247 9.57 -4.06 21.73
CA PRO A 247 9.31 -4.28 20.31
C PRO A 247 9.10 -5.76 19.92
N LEU A 248 9.67 -6.71 20.66
CA LEU A 248 9.51 -8.14 20.41
C LEU A 248 8.06 -8.60 20.60
N LEU A 249 7.27 -7.88 21.41
CA LEU A 249 5.86 -8.16 21.61
C LEU A 249 4.98 -7.73 20.43
N LEU A 250 5.51 -6.87 19.55
CA LEU A 250 4.78 -6.33 18.40
C LEU A 250 4.87 -7.23 17.17
N VAL A 251 5.75 -8.24 17.16
CA VAL A 251 5.95 -9.16 16.02
C VAL A 251 4.65 -9.84 15.58
N GLY A 252 3.72 -10.09 16.52
CA GLY A 252 2.40 -10.60 16.19
C GLY A 252 1.66 -9.71 15.18
N TYR A 253 1.76 -8.39 15.30
CA TYR A 253 1.12 -7.44 14.38
C TYR A 253 1.61 -7.59 12.95
N GLY A 254 2.94 -7.62 12.76
CA GLY A 254 3.54 -7.88 11.45
C GLY A 254 3.09 -9.23 10.89
N PHE A 255 3.10 -10.28 11.71
CA PHE A 255 2.67 -11.61 11.27
C PHE A 255 1.19 -11.65 10.84
N GLY A 256 0.31 -10.95 11.56
CA GLY A 256 -1.10 -10.81 11.18
C GLY A 256 -1.28 -10.05 9.86
N ALA A 257 -0.49 -9.00 9.66
CA ALA A 257 -0.44 -8.24 8.43
C ALA A 257 -0.03 -9.13 7.24
N SER A 258 1.07 -9.88 7.37
CA SER A 258 1.58 -10.78 6.32
C SER A 258 0.61 -11.91 6.00
N PHE A 259 -0.08 -12.44 7.02
CA PHE A 259 -1.09 -13.46 6.80
C PHE A 259 -2.22 -12.96 5.89
N VAL A 260 -2.75 -11.77 6.15
CA VAL A 260 -3.84 -11.20 5.32
C VAL A 260 -3.32 -10.82 3.93
N ALA A 261 -2.16 -10.17 3.85
CA ALA A 261 -1.54 -9.76 2.59
C ALA A 261 -1.32 -10.96 1.65
N LEU A 262 -0.79 -12.07 2.15
CA LEU A 262 -0.56 -13.29 1.38
C LEU A 262 -1.83 -13.79 0.67
N PHE A 263 -2.93 -13.93 1.41
CA PHE A 263 -4.18 -14.41 0.82
C PHE A 263 -4.90 -13.35 -0.02
N ALA A 264 -4.74 -12.07 0.31
CA ALA A 264 -5.27 -10.96 -0.47
C ALA A 264 -4.63 -10.94 -1.87
N GLN A 265 -3.30 -11.01 -1.93
CA GLN A 265 -2.52 -11.01 -3.17
C GLN A 265 -2.77 -12.25 -4.01
N LEU A 266 -2.72 -13.44 -3.39
CA LEU A 266 -2.92 -14.68 -4.13
C LEU A 266 -4.36 -14.78 -4.65
N GLY A 267 -5.35 -14.53 -3.80
CA GLY A 267 -6.76 -14.63 -4.21
C GLY A 267 -7.14 -13.57 -5.24
N GLY A 268 -6.77 -12.31 -4.99
CA GLY A 268 -7.06 -11.20 -5.91
C GLY A 268 -6.31 -11.36 -7.23
N GLY A 269 -5.03 -11.72 -7.17
CA GLY A 269 -4.17 -11.97 -8.32
C GLY A 269 -4.65 -13.12 -9.22
N ILE A 270 -5.09 -14.23 -8.63
CA ILE A 270 -5.69 -15.33 -9.41
C ILE A 270 -6.98 -14.87 -10.09
N TYR A 271 -7.82 -14.11 -9.39
CA TYR A 271 -9.10 -13.64 -9.95
C TYR A 271 -8.89 -12.67 -11.13
N THR A 272 -8.06 -11.63 -10.96
CA THR A 272 -7.77 -10.68 -12.06
C THR A 272 -7.11 -11.37 -13.23
N LYS A 273 -6.02 -12.13 -13.02
CA LYS A 273 -5.29 -12.71 -14.16
C LYS A 273 -6.03 -13.83 -14.87
N ALA A 274 -6.94 -14.54 -14.20
CA ALA A 274 -7.82 -15.48 -14.89
C ALA A 274 -8.84 -14.76 -15.79
N ALA A 275 -9.35 -13.61 -15.35
CA ALA A 275 -10.29 -12.81 -16.11
C ALA A 275 -9.63 -12.07 -17.28
N ASP A 276 -8.54 -11.35 -17.01
CA ASP A 276 -7.68 -10.62 -17.97
C ASP A 276 -7.26 -11.54 -19.14
N VAL A 277 -6.58 -12.66 -18.85
CA VAL A 277 -6.11 -13.61 -19.88
C VAL A 277 -7.29 -14.20 -20.67
N GLY A 278 -8.41 -14.48 -20.02
CA GLY A 278 -9.60 -15.01 -20.67
C GLY A 278 -10.28 -13.99 -21.59
N ALA A 279 -10.38 -12.74 -21.13
CA ALA A 279 -10.96 -11.63 -21.87
C ALA A 279 -10.12 -11.31 -23.11
N ASP A 280 -8.81 -11.18 -22.93
CA ASP A 280 -7.89 -10.77 -23.98
C ASP A 280 -7.68 -11.83 -25.06
N LEU A 281 -7.53 -13.10 -24.68
CA LEU A 281 -7.33 -14.17 -25.67
C LEU A 281 -8.58 -14.34 -26.55
N VAL A 282 -9.75 -14.51 -25.95
CA VAL A 282 -10.98 -14.73 -26.72
C VAL A 282 -11.39 -13.45 -27.46
N GLY A 283 -11.30 -12.29 -26.80
CA GLY A 283 -11.68 -11.01 -27.38
C GLY A 283 -10.76 -10.57 -28.52
N LYS A 284 -9.48 -10.31 -28.21
CA LYS A 284 -8.55 -9.68 -29.14
C LYS A 284 -7.98 -10.68 -30.15
N VAL A 285 -7.67 -11.91 -29.73
CA VAL A 285 -6.96 -12.89 -30.59
C VAL A 285 -7.92 -13.75 -31.39
N GLU A 286 -8.96 -14.32 -30.77
CA GLU A 286 -9.87 -15.24 -31.46
C GLU A 286 -10.99 -14.51 -32.23
N GLN A 287 -11.63 -13.52 -31.60
CA GLN A 287 -12.78 -12.81 -32.17
C GLN A 287 -12.42 -11.49 -32.86
N GLY A 288 -11.22 -10.95 -32.62
CA GLY A 288 -10.77 -9.68 -33.20
C GLY A 288 -11.62 -8.48 -32.77
N ILE A 289 -12.26 -8.54 -31.60
CA ILE A 289 -12.98 -7.40 -31.02
C ILE A 289 -12.02 -6.54 -30.17
N PRO A 290 -12.31 -5.24 -29.97
CA PRO A 290 -11.51 -4.39 -29.09
C PRO A 290 -11.36 -4.96 -27.67
N GLU A 291 -10.29 -4.55 -27.01
CA GLU A 291 -10.12 -4.70 -25.56
C GLU A 291 -11.26 -3.99 -24.82
N ASP A 292 -11.68 -4.54 -23.69
CA ASP A 292 -12.83 -4.06 -22.91
C ASP A 292 -14.17 -3.92 -23.66
N ASP A 293 -14.34 -4.64 -24.77
CA ASP A 293 -15.57 -4.57 -25.53
C ASP A 293 -16.75 -5.16 -24.73
N PRO A 294 -17.90 -4.47 -24.63
CA PRO A 294 -19.04 -4.92 -23.83
C PRO A 294 -19.71 -6.21 -24.37
N ARG A 295 -19.30 -6.73 -25.53
CA ARG A 295 -19.67 -8.06 -26.05
C ARG A 295 -18.93 -9.20 -25.36
N ASN A 296 -17.78 -8.91 -24.75
CA ASN A 296 -17.00 -9.92 -24.07
C ASN A 296 -17.51 -10.09 -22.62
N PRO A 297 -18.05 -11.27 -22.25
CA PRO A 297 -18.61 -11.48 -20.91
C PRO A 297 -17.56 -11.45 -19.79
N ALA A 298 -16.26 -11.58 -20.13
CA ALA A 298 -15.18 -11.59 -19.15
C ALA A 298 -14.78 -10.18 -18.67
N VAL A 299 -15.12 -9.12 -19.40
CA VAL A 299 -14.63 -7.74 -19.13
C VAL A 299 -15.08 -7.23 -17.76
N ILE A 300 -16.31 -7.52 -17.32
CA ILE A 300 -16.73 -7.12 -15.96
C ILE A 300 -15.90 -7.85 -14.90
N ALA A 301 -15.56 -9.13 -15.11
CA ALA A 301 -14.72 -9.86 -14.18
C ALA A 301 -13.29 -9.31 -14.17
N ASP A 302 -12.78 -8.89 -15.33
CA ASP A 302 -11.46 -8.28 -15.47
C ASP A 302 -11.36 -6.98 -14.68
N LEU A 303 -12.28 -6.04 -14.93
CA LEU A 303 -12.32 -4.77 -14.22
C LEU A 303 -12.61 -4.92 -12.72
N VAL A 304 -13.41 -5.93 -12.32
CA VAL A 304 -13.54 -6.29 -10.90
C VAL A 304 -12.18 -6.74 -10.34
N GLY A 305 -11.45 -7.52 -11.12
CA GLY A 305 -10.11 -7.99 -10.85
C GLY A 305 -9.14 -6.87 -10.49
N ASP A 306 -9.06 -5.80 -11.27
CA ASP A 306 -8.12 -4.70 -10.99
C ASP A 306 -8.40 -4.02 -9.65
N ASN A 307 -9.67 -3.98 -9.23
CA ASN A 307 -10.03 -3.40 -7.93
C ASN A 307 -9.69 -4.34 -6.77
N VAL A 308 -9.88 -5.65 -6.91
CA VAL A 308 -9.68 -6.61 -5.81
C VAL A 308 -8.27 -7.18 -5.74
N GLY A 309 -7.59 -7.30 -6.87
CA GLY A 309 -6.18 -7.66 -6.98
C GLY A 309 -5.32 -6.42 -6.89
N ASP A 310 -5.38 -5.57 -7.91
CA ASP A 310 -4.36 -4.54 -8.08
C ASP A 310 -4.55 -3.31 -7.19
N CYS A 311 -5.77 -3.05 -6.69
CA CYS A 311 -5.97 -2.02 -5.64
C CYS A 311 -5.93 -2.61 -4.23
N ALA A 312 -6.84 -3.53 -3.90
CA ALA A 312 -7.00 -4.01 -2.53
C ALA A 312 -5.78 -4.78 -2.03
N ALA A 313 -5.21 -5.66 -2.87
CA ALA A 313 -4.11 -6.51 -2.44
C ALA A 313 -2.79 -5.75 -2.34
N ARG A 314 -2.52 -4.80 -3.25
CA ARG A 314 -1.35 -3.89 -3.16
C ARG A 314 -1.40 -3.00 -1.92
N GLY A 315 -2.58 -2.53 -1.52
CA GLY A 315 -2.75 -1.82 -0.25
C GLY A 315 -2.39 -2.68 0.97
N ALA A 316 -2.81 -3.96 0.98
CA ALA A 316 -2.46 -4.90 2.04
C ALA A 316 -0.98 -5.31 2.02
N ASP A 317 -0.39 -5.44 0.82
CA ASP A 317 1.03 -5.71 0.59
C ASP A 317 1.92 -4.63 1.19
N LEU A 318 1.66 -3.37 0.85
CA LEU A 318 2.49 -2.29 1.36
C LEU A 318 2.28 -2.06 2.86
N PHE A 319 1.06 -2.26 3.36
CA PHE A 319 0.80 -2.25 4.80
C PHE A 319 1.69 -3.25 5.53
N GLU A 320 1.77 -4.48 5.01
CA GLU A 320 2.62 -5.55 5.53
C GLU A 320 4.09 -5.15 5.53
N SER A 321 4.60 -4.66 4.40
CA SER A 321 6.01 -4.32 4.25
C SER A 321 6.44 -3.20 5.20
N ILE A 322 5.60 -2.16 5.35
CA ILE A 322 5.85 -1.06 6.28
C ILE A 322 5.76 -1.54 7.73
N ALA A 323 4.76 -2.38 8.06
CA ALA A 323 4.61 -2.89 9.41
C ALA A 323 5.80 -3.78 9.82
N ALA A 324 6.22 -4.69 8.93
CA ALA A 324 7.36 -5.58 9.13
C ALA A 324 8.67 -4.80 9.24
N GLU A 325 8.86 -3.77 8.41
CA GLU A 325 10.02 -2.89 8.47
C GLU A 325 10.07 -2.12 9.81
N ILE A 326 8.98 -1.43 10.19
CA ILE A 326 8.91 -0.68 11.45
C ILE A 326 9.24 -1.58 12.64
N ILE A 327 8.61 -2.76 12.74
CA ILE A 327 8.85 -3.67 13.87
C ILE A 327 10.29 -4.17 13.88
N SER A 328 10.84 -4.54 12.72
CA SER A 328 12.23 -5.01 12.61
C SER A 328 13.23 -3.92 13.00
N ALA A 329 12.98 -2.70 12.55
CA ALA A 329 13.74 -1.50 12.89
C ALA A 329 13.70 -1.21 14.40
N MET A 330 12.53 -1.27 15.03
CA MET A 330 12.35 -1.11 16.47
C MET A 330 13.15 -2.16 17.25
N ILE A 331 13.12 -3.42 16.83
CA ILE A 331 13.86 -4.53 17.46
C ILE A 331 15.38 -4.32 17.34
N LEU A 332 15.86 -3.97 16.14
CA LEU A 332 17.29 -3.74 15.91
C LEU A 332 17.80 -2.50 16.66
N GLY A 333 17.00 -1.42 16.71
CA GLY A 333 17.30 -0.21 17.48
C GLY A 333 17.37 -0.48 18.97
N GLY A 334 16.39 -1.21 19.52
CA GLY A 334 16.37 -1.62 20.93
C GLY A 334 17.53 -2.55 21.29
N THR A 335 17.83 -3.54 20.44
CA THR A 335 18.93 -4.48 20.65
C THR A 335 20.30 -3.78 20.61
N MET A 336 20.50 -2.88 19.66
CA MET A 336 21.72 -2.08 19.56
C MET A 336 21.88 -1.19 20.80
N ALA A 337 20.84 -0.45 21.19
CA ALA A 337 20.87 0.43 22.35
C ALA A 337 21.16 -0.32 23.66
N LYS A 338 20.60 -1.54 23.80
CA LYS A 338 20.88 -2.46 24.92
C LYS A 338 22.35 -2.87 24.98
N ARG A 339 22.96 -3.21 23.84
CA ARG A 339 24.38 -3.62 23.77
C ARG A 339 25.35 -2.46 24.05
N CYS A 340 24.97 -1.25 23.63
CA CYS A 340 25.77 -0.04 23.85
C CYS A 340 25.56 0.62 25.22
N LYS A 341 24.65 0.12 26.05
CA LYS A 341 24.25 0.75 27.33
C LYS A 341 23.87 2.22 27.15
N ILE A 342 23.07 2.51 26.13
CA ILE A 342 22.50 3.85 25.93
C ILE A 342 21.49 4.10 27.05
N GLU A 343 21.62 5.24 27.74
CA GLU A 343 20.75 5.61 28.86
C GLU A 343 19.28 5.76 28.44
N ASP A 344 19.04 6.44 27.31
CA ASP A 344 17.71 6.59 26.70
C ASP A 344 17.63 5.87 25.34
N PRO A 345 17.12 4.63 25.27
CA PRO A 345 16.97 3.89 24.03
C PRO A 345 15.74 4.31 23.21
N SER A 346 14.86 5.17 23.75
CA SER A 346 13.54 5.46 23.16
C SER A 346 13.63 6.08 21.77
N GLY A 347 14.62 6.94 21.54
CA GLY A 347 14.88 7.57 20.24
C GLY A 347 15.15 6.54 19.13
N PHE A 348 15.99 5.53 19.40
CA PHE A 348 16.34 4.48 18.43
C PHE A 348 15.18 3.54 18.13
N ILE A 349 14.35 3.25 19.14
CA ILE A 349 13.20 2.37 19.00
C ILE A 349 12.07 3.08 18.25
N LEU A 350 11.76 4.33 18.60
CA LEU A 350 10.62 5.04 18.01
C LEU A 350 10.95 5.74 16.68
N PHE A 351 12.22 5.79 16.29
CA PHE A 351 12.70 6.36 15.02
C PHE A 351 11.88 5.95 13.78
N PRO A 352 11.63 4.65 13.48
CA PRO A 352 10.83 4.25 12.32
C PRO A 352 9.41 4.82 12.30
N LEU A 353 8.75 4.95 13.45
CA LEU A 353 7.40 5.55 13.54
C LEU A 353 7.41 7.03 13.17
N VAL A 354 8.48 7.76 13.52
CA VAL A 354 8.65 9.17 13.18
C VAL A 354 8.97 9.34 11.69
N VAL A 355 9.81 8.48 11.12
CA VAL A 355 10.10 8.47 9.67
C VAL A 355 8.82 8.31 8.86
N HIS A 356 8.00 7.30 9.18
CA HIS A 356 6.74 7.08 8.47
C HIS A 356 5.64 8.10 8.80
N SER A 357 5.69 8.74 9.96
CA SER A 357 4.85 9.92 10.23
C SER A 357 5.20 11.07 9.28
N PHE A 358 6.50 11.31 9.04
CA PHE A 358 6.92 12.29 8.04
C PHE A 358 6.58 11.86 6.62
N ASP A 359 6.68 10.57 6.26
CA ASP A 359 6.23 10.04 4.95
C ASP A 359 4.81 10.53 4.62
N LEU A 360 3.86 10.39 5.56
CA LEU A 360 2.48 10.85 5.37
C LEU A 360 2.40 12.35 5.00
N VAL A 361 3.22 13.18 5.65
CA VAL A 361 3.23 14.63 5.42
C VAL A 361 3.86 14.97 4.06
N ILE A 362 5.03 14.42 3.77
CA ILE A 362 5.77 14.73 2.54
C ILE A 362 5.10 14.13 1.31
N SER A 363 4.47 12.96 1.44
CA SER A 363 3.68 12.33 0.39
C SER A 363 2.40 13.13 0.12
N SER A 364 1.73 13.65 1.16
CA SER A 364 0.63 14.60 0.99
C SER A 364 1.08 15.86 0.21
N ALA A 365 2.23 16.44 0.55
CA ALA A 365 2.79 17.58 -0.17
C ALA A 365 3.09 17.26 -1.65
N GLY A 366 3.65 16.08 -1.92
CA GLY A 366 3.86 15.57 -3.29
C GLY A 366 2.55 15.46 -4.07
N ILE A 367 1.51 14.87 -3.48
CA ILE A 367 0.18 14.74 -4.10
C ILE A 367 -0.44 16.12 -4.40
N PHE A 368 -0.35 17.07 -3.47
CA PHE A 368 -0.87 18.42 -3.67
C PHE A 368 -0.06 19.26 -4.66
N SER A 369 1.21 18.92 -4.90
CA SER A 369 2.03 19.57 -5.93
C SER A 369 1.48 19.34 -7.34
N ILE A 370 0.72 18.26 -7.56
CA ILE A 370 0.06 17.95 -8.83
C ILE A 370 -1.18 18.82 -9.00
N ARG A 371 -1.01 19.96 -9.68
CA ARG A 371 -2.06 20.95 -9.98
C ARG A 371 -2.86 20.57 -11.23
N GLY A 372 -4.18 20.80 -11.18
CA GLY A 372 -5.14 20.43 -12.25
C GLY A 372 -5.35 21.50 -13.32
N THR A 373 -5.01 22.77 -13.04
CA THR A 373 -5.15 23.89 -13.98
C THR A 373 -3.85 24.11 -14.74
N ARG A 374 -3.94 24.12 -16.08
CA ARG A 374 -2.90 24.75 -16.92
C ARG A 374 -2.88 26.23 -16.57
N ASP A 375 -1.69 26.80 -16.43
CA ASP A 375 -1.55 28.25 -16.57
C ASP A 375 -2.11 28.64 -17.94
N SER A 376 -3.00 29.62 -17.93
CA SER A 376 -3.71 30.15 -19.08
C SER A 376 -2.72 30.81 -20.06
N GLY A 377 -2.05 30.01 -20.88
CA GLY A 377 -1.12 30.55 -21.87
C GLY A 377 -0.26 29.49 -22.55
N GLY A 378 -0.82 28.80 -23.56
CA GLY A 378 0.00 28.05 -24.52
C GLY A 378 -0.68 26.80 -25.07
N LYS A 379 -0.95 26.80 -26.37
CA LYS A 379 -1.17 25.58 -27.16
C LYS A 379 0.15 24.80 -27.18
N ALA A 380 0.23 23.73 -26.40
CA ALA A 380 1.33 22.75 -26.45
C ALA A 380 0.85 21.39 -25.93
N SER A 381 1.48 20.35 -26.48
CA SER A 381 1.26 18.89 -26.36
C SER A 381 0.70 18.35 -25.04
N SER A 382 -0.03 17.24 -25.12
CA SER A 382 -0.38 16.41 -23.96
C SER A 382 0.90 16.06 -23.21
N GLU A 383 1.07 16.56 -21.98
CA GLU A 383 2.17 16.12 -21.12
C GLU A 383 1.95 14.65 -20.75
N ASP A 384 3.03 13.88 -20.80
CA ASP A 384 3.08 12.49 -20.39
C ASP A 384 2.73 12.34 -18.89
N PRO A 385 1.68 11.56 -18.52
CA PRO A 385 1.28 11.39 -17.13
C PRO A 385 2.41 10.92 -16.22
N MET A 386 3.27 10.02 -16.69
CA MET A 386 4.42 9.55 -15.93
C MET A 386 5.38 10.69 -15.56
N THR A 387 5.59 11.65 -16.46
CA THR A 387 6.41 12.84 -16.18
C THR A 387 5.79 13.72 -15.08
N ILE A 388 4.45 13.82 -15.03
CA ILE A 388 3.75 14.59 -13.99
C ILE A 388 3.88 13.89 -12.63
N LEU A 389 3.70 12.56 -12.59
CA LEU A 389 3.87 11.75 -11.38
C LEU A 389 5.31 11.84 -10.85
N GLN A 390 6.30 11.79 -11.74
CA GLN A 390 7.72 11.92 -11.39
C GLN A 390 8.07 13.30 -10.82
N ARG A 391 7.46 14.39 -11.31
CA ARG A 391 7.64 15.73 -10.72
C ARG A 391 7.16 15.78 -9.27
N GLY A 392 5.99 15.22 -8.98
CA GLY A 392 5.50 15.11 -7.61
C GLY A 392 6.39 14.20 -6.74
N TYR A 393 6.90 13.10 -7.31
CA TYR A 393 7.83 12.21 -6.62
C TYR A 393 9.15 12.92 -6.27
N SER A 394 9.67 13.75 -7.17
CA SER A 394 10.88 14.55 -6.90
C SER A 394 10.68 15.53 -5.74
N VAL A 395 9.50 16.16 -5.64
CA VAL A 395 9.16 17.00 -4.48
C VAL A 395 9.16 16.17 -3.20
N THR A 396 8.54 14.99 -3.22
CA THR A 396 8.52 14.07 -2.08
C THR A 396 9.92 13.64 -1.67
N ILE A 397 10.80 13.25 -2.60
CA ILE A 397 12.20 12.86 -2.31
C ILE A 397 12.98 13.99 -1.65
N ILE A 398 12.89 15.22 -2.17
CA ILE A 398 13.63 16.36 -1.61
C ILE A 398 13.19 16.59 -0.15
N LEU A 399 11.88 16.55 0.10
CA LEU A 399 11.34 16.67 1.46
C LEU A 399 11.70 15.47 2.33
N ALA A 400 11.78 14.26 1.76
CA ALA A 400 12.21 13.05 2.48
C ALA A 400 13.64 13.21 2.98
N VAL A 401 14.58 13.64 2.13
CA VAL A 401 15.99 13.85 2.54
C VAL A 401 16.08 14.86 3.71
N LEU A 402 15.33 15.96 3.64
CA LEU A 402 15.32 16.99 4.68
C LEU A 402 14.72 16.49 6.00
N THR A 403 13.54 15.87 5.93
CA THR A 403 12.81 15.39 7.12
C THR A 403 13.50 14.18 7.74
N PHE A 404 14.09 13.29 6.95
CA PHE A 404 14.88 12.15 7.42
C PHE A 404 16.14 12.62 8.14
N GLY A 405 16.91 13.56 7.55
CA GLY A 405 18.09 14.14 8.19
C GLY A 405 17.78 14.90 9.47
N ALA A 406 16.64 15.61 9.53
CA ALA A 406 16.16 16.23 10.76
C ALA A 406 15.77 15.20 11.82
N SER A 407 15.10 14.12 11.42
CA SER A 407 14.66 13.04 12.33
C SER A 407 15.84 12.28 12.92
N THR A 408 16.89 12.00 12.14
CA THR A 408 18.10 11.36 12.66
C THR A 408 18.82 12.27 13.65
N ARG A 409 18.94 13.57 13.36
CA ARG A 409 19.54 14.53 14.29
C ARG A 409 18.74 14.69 15.58
N TRP A 410 17.42 14.58 15.52
CA TRP A 410 16.52 14.68 16.66
C TRP A 410 16.58 13.44 17.56
N LEU A 411 16.50 12.24 16.97
CA LEU A 411 16.27 10.99 17.72
C LEU A 411 17.51 10.11 17.91
N LEU A 412 18.50 10.21 17.01
CA LEU A 412 19.69 9.34 17.01
C LEU A 412 20.97 10.06 17.47
N TYR A 413 20.82 11.26 18.03
CA TYR A 413 21.93 11.97 18.67
C TYR A 413 22.13 11.43 20.09
N THR A 414 23.36 11.05 20.42
CA THR A 414 23.76 10.61 21.77
C THR A 414 25.10 11.22 22.14
N GLU A 415 25.28 11.57 23.42
CA GLU A 415 26.55 12.11 23.93
C GLU A 415 27.71 11.10 23.83
N GLN A 416 27.39 9.80 23.90
CA GLN A 416 28.36 8.71 23.78
C GLN A 416 28.97 8.63 22.36
N ALA A 417 28.22 9.04 21.34
CA ALA A 417 28.63 9.00 19.94
C ALA A 417 28.03 10.18 19.15
N PRO A 418 28.61 11.40 19.24
CA PRO A 418 28.04 12.60 18.63
C PRO A 418 27.94 12.57 17.10
N SER A 419 28.70 11.70 16.43
CA SER A 419 28.67 11.49 14.98
C SER A 419 27.66 10.44 14.53
N ALA A 420 27.01 9.71 15.45
CA ALA A 420 26.12 8.59 15.11
C ALA A 420 24.94 9.02 14.24
N TRP A 421 24.27 10.13 14.60
CA TRP A 421 23.13 10.66 13.85
C TRP A 421 23.47 10.95 12.38
N PHE A 422 24.68 11.45 12.11
CA PHE A 422 25.11 11.80 10.75
C PHE A 422 25.37 10.54 9.92
N ASN A 423 26.04 9.55 10.51
CA ASN A 423 26.25 8.25 9.86
C ASN A 423 24.91 7.56 9.54
N PHE A 424 23.96 7.56 10.47
CA PHE A 424 22.62 7.03 10.21
C PHE A 424 21.83 7.86 9.19
N ALA A 425 22.02 9.19 9.14
CA ALA A 425 21.48 10.02 8.07
C ALA A 425 22.01 9.60 6.69
N LEU A 426 23.30 9.28 6.61
CA LEU A 426 23.90 8.75 5.38
C LEU A 426 23.36 7.36 5.02
N CYS A 427 23.13 6.47 6.00
CA CYS A 427 22.45 5.19 5.75
C CYS A 427 21.05 5.41 5.14
N GLY A 428 20.27 6.32 5.73
CA GLY A 428 18.94 6.68 5.20
C GLY A 428 19.02 7.25 3.80
N LEU A 429 20.00 8.12 3.52
CA LEU A 429 20.24 8.67 2.19
C LEU A 429 20.57 7.59 1.16
N VAL A 430 21.39 6.60 1.52
CA VAL A 430 21.66 5.42 0.68
C VAL A 430 20.34 4.69 0.36
N GLY A 431 19.46 4.55 1.34
CA GLY A 431 18.10 4.02 1.16
C GLY A 431 17.24 4.81 0.17
N ILE A 432 17.16 6.13 0.35
CA ILE A 432 16.39 7.04 -0.52
C ILE A 432 16.93 7.00 -1.97
N ILE A 433 18.25 7.03 -2.13
CA ILE A 433 18.90 6.89 -3.43
C ILE A 433 18.58 5.53 -4.05
N THR A 434 18.57 4.46 -3.25
CA THR A 434 18.18 3.11 -3.71
C THR A 434 16.75 3.11 -4.25
N ALA A 435 15.79 3.69 -3.53
CA ALA A 435 14.41 3.80 -3.99
C ALA A 435 14.29 4.55 -5.34
N TYR A 436 14.98 5.68 -5.47
CA TYR A 436 15.01 6.44 -6.73
C TYR A 436 15.60 5.63 -7.88
N ILE A 437 16.72 4.94 -7.65
CA ILE A 437 17.37 4.09 -8.64
C ILE A 437 16.44 2.94 -9.05
N PHE A 438 15.69 2.32 -8.12
CA PHE A 438 14.71 1.29 -8.47
C PHE A 438 13.62 1.82 -9.40
N VAL A 439 13.03 2.98 -9.08
CA VAL A 439 12.02 3.59 -9.97
C VAL A 439 12.61 3.84 -11.37
N TRP A 440 13.86 4.28 -11.45
CA TRP A 440 14.54 4.51 -12.73
C TRP A 440 14.85 3.23 -13.49
N ILE A 441 15.40 2.20 -12.83
CA ILE A 441 15.69 0.89 -13.43
C ILE A 441 14.40 0.25 -13.94
N THR A 442 13.36 0.20 -13.10
CA THR A 442 12.07 -0.38 -13.50
C THR A 442 11.52 0.36 -14.70
N LYS A 443 11.52 1.71 -14.70
CA LYS A 443 11.10 2.50 -15.86
C LYS A 443 11.89 2.16 -17.13
N TYR A 444 13.20 1.98 -17.04
CA TYR A 444 14.02 1.63 -18.21
C TYR A 444 13.62 0.28 -18.83
N TYR A 445 13.27 -0.71 -18.00
CA TYR A 445 12.87 -2.04 -18.45
C TYR A 445 11.37 -2.18 -18.77
N THR A 446 10.51 -1.25 -18.35
CA THR A 446 9.04 -1.36 -18.53
C THR A 446 8.38 -0.25 -19.36
N ASP A 447 9.02 0.91 -19.56
CA ASP A 447 8.46 2.02 -20.35
C ASP A 447 8.76 1.84 -21.85
N TYR A 448 7.70 1.94 -22.67
CA TYR A 448 7.73 1.79 -24.14
C TYR A 448 8.68 2.77 -24.86
N LYS A 449 9.14 3.83 -24.19
CA LYS A 449 10.11 4.78 -24.73
C LYS A 449 11.53 4.22 -24.79
N HIS A 450 11.85 3.23 -23.97
CA HIS A 450 13.19 2.67 -23.85
C HIS A 450 13.41 1.47 -24.78
N GLU A 451 14.69 1.21 -25.08
CA GLU A 451 15.12 0.15 -25.99
C GLU A 451 14.63 -1.26 -25.60
N PRO A 452 14.69 -1.70 -24.32
CA PRO A 452 14.22 -3.03 -23.92
C PRO A 452 12.80 -3.38 -24.39
N VAL A 453 11.85 -2.50 -24.13
CA VAL A 453 10.43 -2.71 -24.48
C VAL A 453 10.21 -2.58 -25.99
N ARG A 454 10.94 -1.67 -26.65
CA ARG A 454 10.86 -1.53 -28.12
C ARG A 454 11.39 -2.76 -28.84
N MET A 455 12.48 -3.35 -28.35
CA MET A 455 13.04 -4.59 -28.88
C MET A 455 12.09 -5.78 -28.65
N LEU A 456 11.40 -5.82 -27.51
CA LEU A 456 10.35 -6.80 -27.26
C LEU A 456 9.19 -6.64 -28.25
N ALA A 457 8.67 -5.43 -28.45
CA ALA A 457 7.64 -5.14 -29.43
C ALA A 457 8.08 -5.49 -30.87
N LEU A 458 9.32 -5.20 -31.25
CA LEU A 458 9.91 -5.61 -32.53
C LEU A 458 9.97 -7.14 -32.67
N SER A 459 10.26 -7.87 -31.60
CA SER A 459 10.30 -9.34 -31.61
C SER A 459 8.94 -9.95 -31.96
N SER A 460 7.84 -9.29 -31.63
CA SER A 460 6.49 -9.70 -32.05
C SER A 460 6.31 -9.78 -33.58
N SER A 461 7.13 -9.10 -34.39
CA SER A 461 7.09 -9.20 -35.86
C SER A 461 7.51 -10.58 -36.41
N THR A 462 8.17 -11.40 -35.59
CA THR A 462 8.66 -12.73 -35.95
C THR A 462 7.83 -13.87 -35.34
N GLY A 463 6.74 -13.53 -34.65
CA GLY A 463 5.78 -14.48 -34.07
C GLY A 463 5.77 -14.49 -32.54
N HIS A 464 4.81 -15.24 -31.97
CA HIS A 464 4.61 -15.29 -30.51
C HIS A 464 5.79 -15.95 -29.77
N GLY A 465 6.41 -16.98 -30.34
CA GLY A 465 7.50 -17.72 -29.69
C GLY A 465 8.74 -16.87 -29.44
N THR A 466 9.15 -16.05 -30.42
CA THR A 466 10.27 -15.11 -30.26
C THR A 466 9.95 -13.99 -29.29
N ASN A 467 8.71 -13.50 -29.26
CA ASN A 467 8.26 -12.54 -28.27
C ASN A 467 8.35 -13.09 -26.84
N ILE A 468 7.91 -14.33 -26.61
CA ILE A 468 8.00 -14.97 -25.29
C ILE A 468 9.47 -15.17 -24.89
N ILE A 469 10.33 -15.66 -25.79
CA ILE A 469 11.77 -15.86 -25.51
C ILE A 469 12.44 -14.52 -25.16
N ALA A 470 12.18 -13.48 -25.95
CA ALA A 470 12.72 -12.14 -25.70
C ALA A 470 12.22 -11.57 -24.36
N GLY A 471 10.93 -11.73 -24.06
CA GLY A 471 10.32 -11.26 -22.81
C GLY A 471 10.87 -11.96 -21.58
N VAL A 472 11.01 -13.30 -21.62
CA VAL A 472 11.62 -14.08 -20.53
C VAL A 472 13.08 -13.71 -20.34
N SER A 473 13.84 -13.56 -21.43
CA SER A 473 15.23 -13.11 -21.38
C SER A 473 15.35 -11.73 -20.72
N LEU A 474 14.49 -10.79 -21.13
CA LEU A 474 14.48 -9.44 -20.57
C LEU A 474 14.09 -9.42 -19.09
N GLY A 475 13.11 -10.25 -18.70
CA GLY A 475 12.72 -10.43 -17.31
C GLY A 475 13.89 -10.90 -16.45
N LEU A 476 14.65 -11.90 -16.91
CA LEU A 476 15.84 -12.39 -16.21
C LEU A 476 16.93 -11.33 -16.12
N GLU A 477 17.20 -10.61 -17.22
CA GLU A 477 18.20 -9.54 -17.26
C GLU A 477 17.86 -8.39 -16.30
N SER A 478 16.59 -7.98 -16.26
CA SER A 478 16.15 -6.81 -15.48
C SER A 478 16.37 -6.96 -13.96
N THR A 479 16.60 -8.18 -13.46
CA THR A 479 16.92 -8.44 -12.04
C THR A 479 18.37 -8.17 -11.66
N ALA A 480 19.30 -8.12 -12.62
CA ALA A 480 20.73 -7.99 -12.34
C ALA A 480 21.08 -6.65 -11.68
N LEU A 481 20.58 -5.53 -12.24
CA LEU A 481 20.83 -4.20 -11.69
C LEU A 481 20.21 -3.99 -10.30
N PRO A 482 18.92 -4.35 -10.04
CA PRO A 482 18.35 -4.30 -8.70
C PRO A 482 19.17 -5.07 -7.66
N VAL A 483 19.63 -6.29 -7.97
CA VAL A 483 20.45 -7.09 -7.04
C VAL A 483 21.78 -6.40 -6.72
N LEU A 484 22.45 -5.81 -7.73
CA LEU A 484 23.68 -5.04 -7.52
C LEU A 484 23.44 -3.81 -6.63
N VAL A 485 22.36 -3.06 -6.90
CA VAL A 485 21.99 -1.89 -6.12
C VAL A 485 21.68 -2.27 -4.66
N ILE A 486 20.93 -3.36 -4.42
CA ILE A 486 20.68 -3.89 -3.07
C ILE A 486 21.99 -4.26 -2.37
N SER A 487 22.88 -4.97 -3.07
CA SER A 487 24.15 -5.43 -2.51
C SER A 487 25.02 -4.25 -2.08
N VAL A 488 25.15 -3.23 -2.93
CA VAL A 488 25.89 -1.99 -2.62
C VAL A 488 25.22 -1.26 -1.45
N SER A 489 23.88 -1.12 -1.48
CA SER A 489 23.12 -0.45 -0.43
C SER A 489 23.31 -1.10 0.95
N ILE A 490 23.21 -2.43 1.04
CA ILE A 490 23.42 -3.18 2.28
C ILE A 490 24.86 -3.01 2.78
N ILE A 491 25.86 -3.19 1.91
CA ILE A 491 27.28 -3.07 2.31
C ILE A 491 27.59 -1.66 2.79
N SER A 492 27.17 -0.63 2.03
CA SER A 492 27.38 0.77 2.39
C SER A 492 26.66 1.14 3.69
N ALA A 493 25.40 0.75 3.87
CA ALA A 493 24.64 1.02 5.08
C ALA A 493 25.20 0.30 6.32
N PHE A 494 25.62 -0.95 6.15
CA PHE A 494 26.27 -1.71 7.23
C PHE A 494 27.59 -1.05 7.64
N TRP A 495 28.43 -0.69 6.67
CA TRP A 495 29.72 -0.05 6.92
C TRP A 495 29.55 1.33 7.58
N LEU A 496 28.64 2.18 7.07
CA LEU A 496 28.32 3.48 7.68
C LEU A 496 27.75 3.32 9.10
N GLY A 497 26.92 2.31 9.33
CA GLY A 497 26.41 1.99 10.66
C GLY A 497 27.52 1.57 11.63
N GLN A 498 28.53 0.82 11.15
CA GLN A 498 29.71 0.45 11.95
C GLN A 498 30.59 1.68 12.27
N THR A 499 30.66 2.68 11.39
CA THR A 499 31.40 3.93 11.63
C THR A 499 30.63 4.96 12.48
N SER A 500 29.46 4.60 13.00
CA SER A 500 28.62 5.48 13.85
C SER A 500 29.30 5.89 15.17
N GLY A 501 30.33 5.15 15.61
CA GLY A 501 30.98 5.36 16.91
C GLY A 501 30.27 4.66 18.07
N LEU A 502 29.16 3.97 17.81
CA LEU A 502 28.47 3.13 18.80
C LEU A 502 29.21 1.81 18.96
N MET A 503 29.73 1.57 20.16
CA MET A 503 30.50 0.38 20.53
C MET A 503 29.83 -0.37 21.69
N ASP A 504 30.00 -1.70 21.74
CA ASP A 504 29.62 -2.48 22.93
C ASP A 504 30.68 -2.38 24.04
N GLU A 505 30.45 -3.10 25.14
CA GLU A 505 31.36 -3.17 26.29
C GLU A 505 32.79 -3.64 25.95
N ASN A 506 32.94 -4.43 24.89
CA ASN A 506 34.21 -4.97 24.40
C ASN A 506 34.87 -4.05 23.36
N GLY A 507 34.28 -2.89 23.07
CA GLY A 507 34.77 -1.95 22.05
C GLY A 507 34.45 -2.39 20.62
N ILE A 508 33.55 -3.36 20.41
CA ILE A 508 33.16 -3.80 19.08
C ILE A 508 32.06 -2.87 18.54
N PRO A 509 32.18 -2.32 17.32
CA PRO A 509 31.12 -1.51 16.75
C PRO A 509 29.86 -2.33 16.44
N THR A 510 28.70 -1.84 16.88
CA THR A 510 27.42 -2.58 16.85
C THR A 510 26.34 -1.93 16.00
N GLY A 511 26.60 -0.73 15.46
CA GLY A 511 25.62 0.04 14.68
C GLY A 511 25.31 -0.50 13.28
N GLY A 512 26.06 -1.49 12.77
CA GLY A 512 25.94 -1.96 11.39
C GLY A 512 24.56 -2.51 11.01
N LEU A 513 24.00 -3.41 11.81
CA LEU A 513 22.67 -4.00 11.53
C LEU A 513 21.56 -2.95 11.59
N PHE A 514 21.59 -2.07 12.59
CA PHE A 514 20.66 -0.95 12.65
C PHE A 514 20.84 0.00 11.46
N GLY A 515 22.07 0.23 11.01
CA GLY A 515 22.37 0.98 9.78
C GLY A 515 21.67 0.42 8.55
N THR A 516 21.63 -0.91 8.39
CA THR A 516 20.87 -1.55 7.30
C THR A 516 19.36 -1.33 7.43
N ALA A 517 18.81 -1.38 8.65
CA ALA A 517 17.40 -1.07 8.89
C ALA A 517 17.08 0.41 8.58
N VAL A 518 17.97 1.33 8.95
CA VAL A 518 17.83 2.77 8.64
C VAL A 518 17.88 3.02 7.12
N ALA A 519 18.66 2.25 6.36
CA ALA A 519 18.62 2.31 4.90
C ALA A 519 17.29 1.78 4.34
N THR A 520 16.74 0.70 4.89
CA THR A 520 15.40 0.23 4.51
C THR A 520 14.31 1.27 4.83
N MET A 521 14.37 1.91 6.00
CA MET A 521 13.51 3.06 6.35
C MET A 521 13.65 4.20 5.34
N GLY A 522 14.88 4.53 4.93
CA GLY A 522 15.14 5.53 3.89
C GLY A 522 14.46 5.18 2.57
N MET A 523 14.53 3.92 2.16
CA MET A 523 13.85 3.42 0.96
C MET A 523 12.33 3.57 1.04
N LEU A 524 11.74 3.22 2.19
CA LEU A 524 10.29 3.29 2.42
C LEU A 524 9.79 4.66 2.91
N SER A 525 10.68 5.64 3.12
CA SER A 525 10.28 7.00 3.55
C SER A 525 9.44 7.78 2.53
N THR A 526 9.29 7.24 1.32
CA THR A 526 8.43 7.77 0.25
C THR A 526 7.36 6.77 -0.19
N ALA A 527 7.15 5.70 0.60
CA ALA A 527 6.30 4.58 0.26
C ALA A 527 4.86 5.01 0.00
N ALA A 528 4.33 5.97 0.78
CA ALA A 528 2.97 6.44 0.58
C ALA A 528 2.76 7.15 -0.79
N TYR A 529 3.75 7.90 -1.28
CA TYR A 529 3.69 8.48 -2.62
C TYR A 529 3.87 7.42 -3.72
N VAL A 530 4.78 6.45 -3.52
CA VAL A 530 4.96 5.33 -4.46
C VAL A 530 3.67 4.52 -4.59
N LEU A 531 2.99 4.21 -3.48
CA LEU A 531 1.67 3.56 -3.50
C LEU A 531 0.62 4.40 -4.21
N THR A 532 0.69 5.73 -4.08
CA THR A 532 -0.22 6.61 -4.80
C THR A 532 -0.06 6.48 -6.31
N MET A 533 1.18 6.36 -6.79
CA MET A 533 1.47 6.10 -8.22
C MET A 533 1.06 4.68 -8.64
N ASP A 534 1.24 3.70 -7.77
CA ASP A 534 0.84 2.31 -8.04
C ASP A 534 -0.70 2.20 -8.15
N MET A 535 -1.44 2.73 -7.18
CA MET A 535 -2.91 2.78 -7.18
C MET A 535 -3.49 3.61 -8.34
N PHE A 536 -2.74 4.56 -8.89
CA PHE A 536 -3.18 5.34 -10.04
C PHE A 536 -3.41 4.45 -11.27
N GLY A 537 -2.58 3.43 -11.49
CA GLY A 537 -2.64 2.54 -12.65
C GLY A 537 -3.99 1.82 -12.78
N PRO A 538 -4.37 0.96 -11.81
CA PRO A 538 -5.63 0.21 -11.86
C PRO A 538 -6.87 1.11 -11.92
N ILE A 539 -6.83 2.31 -11.31
CA ILE A 539 -7.92 3.28 -11.38
C ILE A 539 -8.06 3.85 -12.80
N ALA A 540 -6.94 4.14 -13.46
CA ALA A 540 -6.92 4.59 -14.84
C ALA A 540 -7.35 3.48 -15.81
N ASP A 541 -6.94 2.25 -15.52
CA ASP A 541 -7.26 1.06 -16.32
C ASP A 541 -8.77 0.78 -16.35
N ASN A 542 -9.37 0.69 -15.16
CA ASN A 542 -10.83 0.60 -15.02
C ASN A 542 -11.57 1.77 -15.66
N ALA A 543 -10.99 2.98 -15.62
CA ALA A 543 -11.59 4.12 -16.29
C ALA A 543 -11.60 3.96 -17.82
N GLY A 544 -10.56 3.32 -18.36
CA GLY A 544 -10.42 2.75 -19.71
C GLY A 544 -11.60 1.89 -20.11
N GLY A 545 -11.77 0.78 -19.40
CA GLY A 545 -12.82 -0.17 -19.71
C GLY A 545 -14.24 0.39 -19.55
N ILE A 546 -14.49 1.27 -18.57
CA ILE A 546 -15.79 1.96 -18.45
C ILE A 546 -16.06 2.85 -19.67
N VAL A 547 -15.04 3.53 -20.19
CA VAL A 547 -15.20 4.36 -21.40
C VAL A 547 -15.52 3.51 -22.60
N GLU A 548 -14.77 2.44 -22.85
CA GLU A 548 -14.96 1.60 -24.03
C GLU A 548 -16.34 0.90 -24.00
N MET A 549 -16.74 0.36 -22.85
CA MET A 549 -18.06 -0.24 -22.65
C MET A 549 -19.23 0.76 -22.77
N SER A 550 -19.01 2.05 -22.47
CA SER A 550 -20.06 3.07 -22.58
C SER A 550 -20.30 3.54 -24.02
N HIS A 551 -19.44 3.17 -24.98
CA HIS A 551 -19.48 3.61 -26.38
C HIS A 551 -19.54 5.14 -26.59
N LEU A 552 -19.16 5.92 -25.56
CA LEU A 552 -19.18 7.37 -25.62
C LEU A 552 -17.92 7.88 -26.32
N LYS A 553 -18.10 8.76 -27.31
CA LYS A 553 -16.97 9.46 -27.95
C LYS A 553 -16.24 10.34 -26.92
N VAL A 554 -15.11 9.87 -26.43
CA VAL A 554 -14.11 10.72 -25.77
C VAL A 554 -13.47 11.59 -26.85
N SER A 555 -13.16 12.85 -26.54
CA SER A 555 -12.41 13.73 -27.43
C SER A 555 -11.00 13.14 -27.64
N GLY A 556 -10.89 12.22 -28.60
CA GLY A 556 -9.77 11.30 -28.79
C GLY A 556 -9.87 10.07 -27.89
N ARG A 557 -9.63 8.86 -28.43
CA ARG A 557 -9.27 7.66 -27.63
C ARG A 557 -7.88 7.79 -26.98
N SER A 558 -7.05 8.70 -27.49
CA SER A 558 -5.66 8.94 -27.07
C SER A 558 -5.41 9.34 -25.60
N PRO A 559 -6.20 10.20 -24.92
CA PRO A 559 -5.85 10.67 -23.57
C PRO A 559 -5.94 9.60 -22.48
N MET A 560 -6.65 8.49 -22.71
CA MET A 560 -6.81 7.39 -21.75
C MET A 560 -5.76 6.29 -22.00
N PHE A 561 -5.49 5.98 -23.28
CA PHE A 561 -4.30 5.23 -23.72
C PHE A 561 -2.95 5.90 -23.38
N LEU A 562 -2.96 7.19 -23.02
CA LEU A 562 -1.78 7.89 -22.51
C LEU A 562 -1.65 7.79 -20.98
N MET A 563 -2.71 7.34 -20.28
CA MET A 563 -2.73 7.13 -18.83
C MET A 563 -2.47 5.68 -18.42
N GLN A 564 -2.92 4.73 -19.22
CA GLN A 564 -2.39 3.36 -19.27
C GLN A 564 -0.98 3.40 -19.86
#